data_AF-Q0P3N9-F1
#
_entry.id   AF-Q0P3N9-F1
#
_cell.length_a   1.000
_cell.length_b   1.000
_cell.length_c   1.000
_cell.angle_alpha   90.00
_cell.angle_beta   90.00
_cell.angle_gamma   90.00
#
_symmetry.space_group_name_H-M   'P 1'
#
loop_
_entity.id
_entity.type
_entity.pdbx_description
1 polymer ?
#
loop_
_entity_poly.entity_id
_entity_poly.type
_entity_poly.pdbx_seq_one_letter_code
_entity_poly.pdbx_strand_id
1 'polypeptide(L)' 'MSNTTTGRIPLWFVGMVGGLAALGLLAIFFYGSYVGLGSSL' A
#
# COMPACT_ATOMS: atom_id res chain seq x y z
N MET A 1 -24.03 -28.23 -3.55
CA MET A 1 -23.14 -27.51 -4.49
C MET A 1 -21.83 -27.23 -3.77
N SER A 2 -20.76 -27.98 -4.04
CA SER A 2 -19.44 -27.69 -3.47
C SER A 2 -18.80 -26.56 -4.29
N ASN A 3 -18.75 -25.35 -3.76
CA ASN A 3 -18.09 -24.23 -4.40
C ASN A 3 -16.56 -24.39 -4.26
N THR A 4 -15.95 -25.15 -5.18
CA THR A 4 -14.49 -25.42 -5.20
C THR A 4 -13.73 -24.22 -5.77
N THR A 5 -13.66 -23.12 -5.02
CA THR A 5 -12.78 -21.98 -5.37
C THR A 5 -11.40 -22.16 -4.72
N THR A 6 -10.67 -23.20 -5.12
CA THR A 6 -9.28 -23.39 -4.68
C THR A 6 -8.41 -22.31 -5.34
N GLY A 7 -7.79 -21.43 -4.55
CA GLY A 7 -6.79 -20.46 -5.02
C GLY A 7 -7.27 -19.02 -5.30
N ARG A 8 -8.50 -18.63 -4.94
CA ARG A 8 -8.94 -17.23 -5.03
C ARG A 8 -8.56 -16.46 -3.77
N ILE A 9 -7.80 -15.37 -3.91
CA ILE A 9 -7.48 -14.45 -2.80
C ILE A 9 -8.69 -13.54 -2.55
N PRO A 10 -9.13 -13.36 -1.30
CA PRO A 10 -10.26 -12.50 -1.01
C PRO A 10 -9.94 -11.03 -1.33
N LEU A 11 -10.88 -10.34 -1.99
CA LEU A 11 -10.69 -8.97 -2.46
C LEU A 11 -10.39 -7.98 -1.32
N TRP A 12 -11.00 -8.17 -0.15
CA TRP A 12 -10.74 -7.33 1.03
C TRP A 12 -9.26 -7.38 1.44
N PHE A 13 -8.60 -8.53 1.29
CA PHE A 13 -7.19 -8.69 1.65
C PHE A 13 -6.29 -7.97 0.63
N VAL A 14 -6.62 -8.09 -0.66
CA VAL A 14 -5.95 -7.33 -1.73
C VAL A 14 -6.07 -5.82 -1.47
N GLY A 15 -7.27 -5.36 -1.10
CA GLY A 15 -7.51 -3.96 -0.73
C GLY A 15 -6.71 -3.51 0.48
N MET A 16 -6.62 -4.33 1.53
CA MET A 16 -5.82 -4.03 2.73
C MET A 16 -4.32 -3.91 2.42
N VAL A 17 -3.75 -4.90 1.72
CA VAL A 17 -2.32 -4.90 1.38
C VAL A 17 -1.99 -3.76 0.41
N GLY A 18 -2.81 -3.57 -0.62
CA GLY A 18 -2.65 -2.46 -1.57
C GLY A 18 -2.80 -1.10 -0.90
N GLY A 19 -3.77 -0.94 0.00
CA GLY A 19 -3.96 0.27 0.79
C GLY A 19 -2.78 0.58 1.70
N LEU A 20 -2.24 -0.44 2.39
CA LEU A 20 -1.05 -0.28 3.23
C LEU A 20 0.18 0.13 2.41
N ALA A 21 0.37 -0.47 1.23
CA ALA A 21 1.46 -0.11 0.32
C ALA A 21 1.32 1.34 -0.18
N ALA A 22 0.10 1.78 -0.54
CA ALA A 22 -0.16 3.15 -0.96
C ALA A 22 0.09 4.16 0.17
N LEU A 23 -0.37 3.87 1.40
CA LEU A 23 -0.11 4.72 2.56
C LEU A 23 1.38 4.75 2.94
N GLY A 24 2.07 3.61 2.83
CA GLY A 24 3.51 3.52 3.04
C GLY A 24 4.29 4.38 2.02
N LEU A 25 3.89 4.33 0.74
CA LEU A 25 4.49 5.17 -0.30
C LEU A 25 4.23 6.67 -0.04
N LEU A 26 3.00 7.02 0.37
CA LEU A 26 2.67 8.39 0.74
C LEU A 26 3.52 8.87 1.93
N ALA A 27 3.73 8.03 2.94
CA ALA A 27 4.59 8.34 4.08
C ALA A 27 6.05 8.58 3.63
N ILE A 28 6.56 7.82 2.65
CA ILE A 28 7.89 8.06 2.07
C ILE A 28 7.96 9.42 1.37
N PHE A 29 6.93 9.81 0.63
CA PHE A 29 6.88 11.14 0.01
C PHE A 29 6.90 12.26 1.06
N PHE A 30 6.13 12.11 2.14
CA PHE A 30 6.18 13.06 3.25
C PHE A 30 7.55 13.08 3.94
N TYR A 31 8.19 11.94 4.15
CA TYR A 31 9.55 11.91 4.68
C TYR A 31 10.53 12.67 3.78
N GLY A 32 10.44 12.45 2.46
CA GLY A 32 11.28 13.12 1.47
C GLY A 32 11.10 14.64 1.43
N SER A 33 9.92 15.18 1.75
CA SER A 33 9.73 16.64 1.80
C SER A 33 10.54 17.33 2.91
N TYR A 34 11.04 16.58 3.90
CA TYR A 34 11.87 17.11 4.98
C TYR A 34 13.35 16.71 4.86
N VAL A 35 13.75 16.00 3.80
CA VAL A 35 15.14 15.53 3.61
C VAL A 35 15.56 15.60 2.14
N GLY A 36 16.69 16.28 1.87
CA GLY A 36 17.29 16.33 0.54
C GLY A 36 16.75 17.48 -0.32
N LEU A 37 16.50 17.22 -1.61
CA LEU A 37 16.05 18.26 -2.55
C LEU A 37 14.67 18.81 -2.12
N GLY A 38 14.58 20.14 -2.01
CA GLY A 38 13.34 20.82 -1.60
C GLY A 38 13.07 20.83 -0.09
N SER A 39 14.02 20.37 0.75
CA SER A 39 13.86 20.35 2.21
C SER A 39 14.14 21.69 2.92
N SER A 40 14.57 22.72 2.19
CA SER A 40 14.90 24.06 2.72
C SER A 40 16.08 24.11 3.70
N LEU A 41 16.88 23.04 3.74
CA LEU A 41 18.16 22.93 4.47
C LEU A 41 19.35 23.28 3.57
#